data_AF-A0A432TY75-F1
#
_entry.id   AF-A0A432TY75-F1
#
_cell.length_a   1.000
_cell.length_b   1.000
_cell.length_c   1.000
_cell.angle_alpha   90.00
_cell.angle_beta   90.00
_cell.angle_gamma   90.00
#
_symmetry.space_group_name_H-M   'P 1'
#
loop_
_entity.id
_entity.type
_entity.pdbx_description
1 polymer ?
#
loop_
_entity_poly.entity_id
_entity_poly.type
_entity_poly.pdbx_seq_one_letter_code
_entity_poly.pdbx_strand_id
1 'polypeptide(L)'
;MIHFGTISEEEFLTDYWQKKPLLIKQALPNFISPIAPNELAGLSLEEEFESRLITGSINNKQWSLTNGPFTETTFTQLPEQGWTLLVQGVDRFVDKVHDLIQQFDFIPRWRFDDVMISYAAKGGSVGPHFDYYDVFLLQGSGRRRWYISSKHCELDNYLNEVPLR
;
A
#
# COMPACT_ATOMS: atom_id res chain seq x y z
N MET A 1 12.08 11.49 -11.91
CA MET A 1 11.19 10.62 -12.71
C MET A 1 11.54 9.17 -12.37
N ILE A 2 10.59 8.23 -12.47
CA ILE A 2 10.86 6.82 -12.18
C ILE A 2 11.99 6.25 -13.05
N HIS A 3 12.89 5.51 -12.42
CA HIS A 3 13.93 4.75 -13.09
C HIS A 3 13.43 3.34 -13.38
N PHE A 4 13.05 3.07 -14.64
CA PHE A 4 12.60 1.75 -15.08
C PHE A 4 13.72 0.69 -15.18
N GLY A 5 14.96 1.07 -14.87
CA GLY A 5 16.11 0.16 -14.86
C GLY A 5 16.52 -0.22 -16.28
N THR A 6 16.27 -1.48 -16.66
CA THR A 6 16.70 -2.03 -17.96
C THR A 6 15.66 -1.88 -19.07
N ILE A 7 14.46 -1.39 -18.76
CA ILE A 7 13.41 -1.16 -19.76
C ILE A 7 13.14 0.34 -19.92
N SER A 8 12.61 0.73 -21.06
CA SER A 8 12.13 2.09 -21.32
C SER A 8 10.70 2.29 -20.80
N GLU A 9 10.29 3.55 -20.69
CA GLU A 9 8.89 3.92 -20.41
C GLU A 9 7.93 3.41 -21.51
N GLU A 10 8.34 3.48 -22.78
CA GLU A 10 7.56 2.98 -23.91
C GLU A 10 7.38 1.46 -23.84
N GLU A 11 8.43 0.72 -23.48
CA GLU A 11 8.35 -0.72 -23.22
C GLU A 11 7.44 -1.03 -22.02
N PHE A 12 7.49 -0.23 -20.95
CA PHE A 12 6.58 -0.37 -19.82
C PHE A 12 5.10 -0.26 -20.25
N LEU A 13 4.76 0.80 -20.98
CA LEU A 13 3.40 1.06 -21.46
C LEU A 13 2.94 0.01 -22.47
N THR A 14 3.84 -0.46 -23.32
CA THR A 14 3.52 -1.43 -24.37
C THR A 14 3.41 -2.85 -23.85
N ASP A 15 4.28 -3.30 -22.95
CA ASP A 15 4.38 -4.72 -22.60
C ASP A 15 3.84 -5.06 -21.21
N TYR A 16 3.73 -4.09 -20.30
CA TYR A 16 3.43 -4.35 -18.88
C TYR A 16 2.15 -3.70 -18.38
N TRP A 17 1.91 -2.42 -18.69
CA TRP A 17 0.75 -1.68 -18.21
C TRP A 17 -0.56 -2.39 -18.57
N GLN A 18 -1.38 -2.70 -17.55
CA GLN A 18 -2.62 -3.49 -17.65
C GLN A 18 -2.47 -4.91 -18.24
N LYS A 19 -1.27 -5.50 -18.24
CA LYS A 19 -1.00 -6.81 -18.88
C LYS A 19 -0.36 -7.81 -17.93
N LYS A 20 0.74 -7.44 -17.27
CA LYS A 20 1.50 -8.36 -16.41
C LYS A 20 2.31 -7.58 -15.36
N PRO A 21 2.56 -8.18 -14.18
CA PRO A 21 3.32 -7.55 -13.11
C PRO A 21 4.79 -7.35 -13.51
N LEU A 22 5.41 -6.30 -12.97
CA LEU A 22 6.82 -5.95 -13.16
C LEU A 22 7.48 -5.60 -11.82
N LEU A 23 8.68 -6.12 -11.57
CA LEU A 23 9.52 -5.70 -10.45
C LEU A 23 10.59 -4.72 -10.95
N ILE A 24 10.50 -3.46 -10.52
CA ILE A 24 11.50 -2.43 -10.79
C ILE A 24 12.36 -2.23 -9.55
N LYS A 25 13.63 -2.62 -9.60
CA LYS A 25 14.58 -2.41 -8.49
C LYS A 25 15.13 -0.99 -8.54
N GLN A 26 15.19 -0.33 -7.38
CA GLN A 26 15.71 1.04 -7.26
C GLN A 26 14.99 2.03 -8.20
N ALA A 27 13.66 1.90 -8.31
CA ALA A 27 12.83 2.79 -9.15
C ALA A 27 12.98 4.27 -8.75
N LEU A 28 13.19 4.53 -7.45
CA LEU A 28 13.55 5.83 -6.89
C LEU A 28 14.79 5.63 -6.00
N PRO A 29 16.01 5.79 -6.54
CA PRO A 29 17.24 5.62 -5.78
C PRO A 29 17.29 6.58 -4.59
N ASN A 30 17.75 6.09 -3.44
CA ASN A 30 17.82 6.86 -2.19
C ASN A 30 16.47 7.45 -1.74
N PHE A 31 15.36 6.79 -2.07
CA PHE A 31 14.03 7.21 -1.63
C PHE A 31 13.95 7.25 -0.10
N ILE A 32 13.54 8.40 0.43
CA ILE A 32 13.24 8.62 1.83
C ILE A 32 11.73 8.83 1.91
N SER A 33 11.06 8.06 2.77
CA SER A 33 9.61 8.23 2.94
C SER A 33 9.31 9.65 3.44
N PRO A 34 8.38 10.38 2.79
CA PRO A 34 8.05 11.76 3.16
C PRO A 34 7.31 11.88 4.49
N ILE A 35 6.83 10.75 5.05
CA ILE A 35 6.10 10.68 6.31
C ILE A 35 6.73 9.65 7.24
N ALA A 36 6.94 10.02 8.51
CA ALA A 36 7.40 9.10 9.53
C ALA A 36 6.25 8.21 10.05
N PRO A 37 6.54 7.01 10.60
CA PRO A 37 5.51 6.14 11.16
C PRO A 37 4.60 6.81 12.20
N ASN A 38 5.16 7.64 13.09
CA ASN A 38 4.39 8.34 14.11
C ASN A 38 3.50 9.43 13.51
N GLU A 39 3.93 10.09 12.44
CA GLU A 39 3.11 11.08 11.72
C GLU A 39 1.95 10.38 11.03
N LEU A 40 2.19 9.23 10.38
CA LEU A 40 1.14 8.42 9.76
C LEU A 40 0.12 7.92 10.79
N ALA A 41 0.58 7.48 11.97
CA ALA A 41 -0.31 7.15 13.07
C ALA A 41 -1.14 8.37 13.46
N GLY A 42 -0.52 9.54 13.63
CA GLY A 42 -1.20 10.82 13.89
C GLY A 42 -2.31 11.13 12.89
N LEU A 43 -2.06 11.01 11.58
CA LEU A 43 -3.09 11.22 10.55
C LEU A 43 -4.31 10.32 10.75
N SER A 44 -4.10 9.08 11.20
CA SER A 44 -5.20 8.13 11.42
C SER A 44 -6.08 8.44 12.65
N LEU A 45 -5.72 9.43 13.46
CA LEU A 45 -6.55 9.93 14.57
C LEU A 45 -7.54 11.01 14.10
N GLU A 46 -7.31 11.61 12.93
CA GLU A 46 -8.10 12.71 12.39
C GLU A 46 -9.30 12.18 11.59
N GLU A 47 -10.45 12.87 11.64
CA GLU A 47 -11.71 12.43 11.00
C GLU A 47 -11.64 12.47 9.46
N GLU A 48 -10.79 13.34 8.91
CA GLU A 48 -10.61 13.54 7.48
C GLU A 48 -9.92 12.36 6.78
N PHE A 49 -9.25 11.49 7.54
CA PHE A 49 -8.49 10.36 7.00
C PHE A 49 -9.23 9.04 7.18
N GLU A 50 -9.62 8.45 6.06
CA GLU A 50 -10.04 7.05 6.06
C GLU A 50 -8.83 6.17 6.39
N SER A 51 -8.93 5.46 7.52
CA SER A 51 -7.86 4.61 8.00
C SER A 51 -8.38 3.27 8.50
N ARG A 52 -7.55 2.24 8.36
CA ARG A 52 -7.88 0.85 8.70
C ARG A 52 -6.72 0.23 9.46
N LEU A 53 -7.03 -0.39 10.58
CA LEU A 53 -6.09 -1.15 11.38
C LEU A 53 -6.43 -2.63 11.29
N ILE A 54 -5.49 -3.39 10.76
CA ILE A 54 -5.66 -4.80 10.44
C ILE A 54 -4.74 -5.59 11.36
N THR A 55 -5.31 -6.51 12.13
CA THR A 55 -4.56 -7.43 12.98
C THR A 55 -4.81 -8.85 12.49
N GLY A 56 -3.81 -9.72 12.59
CA GLY A 56 -3.95 -11.11 12.16
C GLY A 56 -2.67 -11.71 11.61
N SER A 57 -2.77 -12.96 11.17
CA SER A 57 -1.63 -13.63 10.53
C SER A 57 -2.08 -14.57 9.42
N ILE A 58 -1.22 -14.68 8.41
CA ILE A 58 -1.39 -15.64 7.31
C ILE A 58 -1.44 -17.08 7.87
N ASN A 59 -0.68 -17.37 8.92
CA ASN A 59 -0.61 -18.70 9.53
C ASN A 59 -1.94 -19.11 10.17
N ASN A 60 -2.60 -18.19 10.87
CA ASN A 60 -3.85 -18.47 11.57
C ASN A 60 -5.08 -18.26 10.68
N LYS A 61 -4.92 -17.65 9.50
CA LYS A 61 -6.00 -17.29 8.56
C LYS A 61 -7.15 -16.53 9.22
N GLN A 62 -6.83 -15.76 10.26
CA GLN A 62 -7.76 -14.93 10.99
C GLN A 62 -7.27 -13.50 10.92
N TRP A 63 -8.17 -12.63 10.46
CA TRP A 63 -7.94 -11.20 10.36
C TRP A 63 -9.07 -10.47 11.07
N SER A 64 -8.72 -9.43 11.80
CA SER A 64 -9.65 -8.43 12.31
C SER A 64 -9.32 -7.10 11.63
N LEU A 65 -10.36 -6.34 11.34
CA LEU A 65 -10.26 -5.01 10.77
C LEU A 65 -11.05 -4.05 11.65
N THR A 66 -10.41 -2.94 12.01
CA THR A 66 -11.04 -1.82 12.71
C THR A 66 -10.86 -0.58 11.85
N ASN A 67 -11.93 0.20 11.67
CA ASN A 67 -11.86 1.48 10.96
C ASN A 67 -11.55 2.61 11.94
N GLY A 68 -10.83 3.62 11.48
CA GLY A 68 -10.61 4.85 12.22
C GLY A 68 -11.83 5.78 12.23
N PRO A 69 -11.68 6.99 12.79
CA PRO A 69 -10.46 7.50 13.40
C PRO A 69 -10.06 6.72 14.66
N PHE A 70 -8.76 6.62 14.91
CA PHE A 70 -8.21 5.95 16.08
C PHE A 70 -7.93 6.95 17.21
N THR A 71 -7.46 6.41 18.34
CA THR A 71 -6.95 7.20 19.45
C THR A 71 -5.52 6.79 19.77
N GLU A 72 -4.76 7.63 20.46
CA GLU A 72 -3.41 7.26 20.93
C GLU A 72 -3.42 5.94 21.72
N THR A 73 -4.48 5.71 22.52
CA THR A 73 -4.66 4.49 23.30
C THR A 73 -4.78 3.24 22.43
N THR A 74 -5.29 3.38 21.21
CA THR A 74 -5.35 2.27 20.24
C THR A 74 -3.93 1.75 19.96
N PHE A 75 -2.99 2.66 19.71
CA PHE A 75 -1.61 2.31 19.36
C PHE A 75 -0.79 1.81 20.53
N THR A 76 -1.02 2.32 21.75
CA THR A 76 -0.32 1.84 22.95
C THR A 76 -0.73 0.44 23.37
N GLN A 77 -1.90 -0.02 22.94
CA GLN A 77 -2.41 -1.37 23.22
C GLN A 77 -2.05 -2.40 22.14
N LEU A 78 -1.47 -1.97 21.01
CA LEU A 78 -1.10 -2.90 19.94
C LEU A 78 0.07 -3.81 20.36
N PRO A 79 0.06 -5.08 19.93
CA PRO A 79 1.20 -5.95 20.13
C PRO A 79 2.41 -5.48 19.31
N GLU A 80 3.61 -5.96 19.63
CA GLU A 80 4.83 -5.61 18.89
C GLU A 80 4.83 -6.07 17.41
N GLN A 81 3.95 -7.02 17.05
CA GLN A 81 3.94 -7.67 15.74
C GLN A 81 2.53 -8.09 15.31
N GLY A 82 2.36 -8.40 14.01
CA GLY A 82 1.13 -8.98 13.47
C GLY A 82 0.00 -7.98 13.19
N TRP A 83 0.35 -6.72 12.90
CA TRP A 83 -0.62 -5.70 12.53
C TRP A 83 -0.11 -4.76 11.44
N THR A 84 -1.06 -4.16 10.72
CA THR A 84 -0.84 -3.19 9.66
C THR A 84 -1.84 -2.04 9.78
N LEU A 85 -1.34 -0.81 9.77
CA LEU A 85 -2.12 0.41 9.59
C LEU A 85 -2.11 0.80 8.11
N LEU A 86 -3.28 1.12 7.57
CA LEU A 86 -3.47 1.71 6.24
C LEU A 86 -4.13 3.08 6.42
N VAL A 87 -3.64 4.10 5.70
CA VAL A 87 -4.25 5.43 5.65
C VAL A 87 -4.38 5.83 4.18
N GLN A 88 -5.60 6.15 3.76
CA GLN A 88 -5.95 6.49 2.39
C GLN A 88 -5.72 7.98 2.11
N GLY A 89 -5.58 8.36 0.84
CA GLY A 89 -5.63 9.76 0.40
C GLY A 89 -4.58 10.68 1.02
N VAL A 90 -3.42 10.16 1.44
CA VAL A 90 -2.42 10.95 2.17
C VAL A 90 -1.84 12.08 1.29
N ASP A 91 -1.79 11.86 -0.02
CA ASP A 91 -1.38 12.86 -1.02
C ASP A 91 -2.26 14.11 -1.06
N ARG A 92 -3.50 14.05 -0.56
CA ARG A 92 -4.43 15.18 -0.58
C ARG A 92 -4.11 16.24 0.46
N PHE A 93 -3.38 15.85 1.51
CA PHE A 93 -3.09 16.71 2.66
C PHE A 93 -1.60 16.88 2.93
N VAL A 94 -0.75 16.00 2.40
CA VAL A 94 0.70 16.05 2.62
C VAL A 94 1.40 16.36 1.29
N ASP A 95 1.82 17.62 1.12
CA ASP A 95 2.48 18.11 -0.12
C ASP A 95 3.64 17.22 -0.57
N LYS A 96 4.48 16.76 0.36
CA LYS A 96 5.61 15.89 0.03
C LYS A 96 5.19 14.52 -0.51
N VAL A 97 4.00 14.04 -0.15
CA VAL A 97 3.40 12.82 -0.73
C VAL A 97 2.78 13.17 -2.08
N HIS A 98 2.15 14.32 -2.22
CA HIS A 98 1.64 14.81 -3.51
C HIS A 98 2.74 14.92 -4.57
N ASP A 99 3.91 15.45 -4.20
CA ASP A 99 5.06 15.60 -5.09
C ASP A 99 5.57 14.25 -5.64
N LEU A 100 5.33 13.15 -4.93
CA LEU A 100 5.67 11.81 -5.41
C LEU A 100 4.88 11.43 -6.67
N ILE A 101 3.66 11.96 -6.84
CA ILE A 101 2.80 11.65 -7.98
C ILE A 101 3.44 12.09 -9.30
N GLN A 102 4.22 13.19 -9.28
CA GLN A 102 4.95 13.68 -10.46
C GLN A 102 5.94 12.64 -11.02
N GLN A 103 6.37 11.67 -10.21
CA GLN A 103 7.24 10.59 -10.68
C GLN A 103 6.51 9.63 -11.66
N PHE A 104 5.18 9.68 -11.70
CA PHE A 104 4.29 8.81 -12.46
C PHE A 104 3.54 9.53 -13.59
N ASP A 105 3.99 10.71 -14.02
CA ASP A 105 3.33 11.55 -15.04
C ASP A 105 3.27 10.93 -16.46
N PHE A 106 3.91 9.79 -16.68
CA PHE A 106 3.76 8.98 -17.88
C PHE A 106 2.40 8.25 -17.95
N ILE A 107 1.65 8.19 -16.84
CA ILE A 107 0.25 7.77 -16.80
C ILE A 107 -0.66 9.01 -16.79
N PRO A 108 -1.72 9.07 -17.63
CA PRO A 108 -2.65 10.20 -17.62
C PRO A 108 -3.24 10.45 -16.23
N ARG A 109 -3.24 11.71 -15.78
CA ARG A 109 -3.67 12.09 -14.41
C ARG A 109 -5.10 11.66 -14.03
N TRP A 110 -6.00 11.49 -14.99
CA TRP A 110 -7.37 11.03 -14.74
C TRP A 110 -7.46 9.54 -14.36
N ARG A 111 -6.38 8.76 -14.56
CA ARG A 111 -6.26 7.36 -14.14
C ARG A 111 -5.72 7.21 -12.72
N PHE A 112 -5.18 8.28 -12.16
CA PHE A 112 -4.67 8.30 -10.79
C PHE A 112 -5.84 8.48 -9.82
N ASP A 113 -5.81 7.72 -8.72
CA ASP A 113 -6.82 7.81 -7.65
C ASP A 113 -6.24 8.52 -6.42
N ASP A 114 -5.34 7.85 -5.68
CA ASP A 114 -4.71 8.39 -4.49
C ASP A 114 -3.35 7.73 -4.16
N VAL A 115 -2.70 8.21 -3.08
CA VAL A 115 -1.60 7.52 -2.41
C VAL A 115 -2.06 7.03 -1.04
N MET A 116 -2.37 5.73 -0.96
CA MET A 116 -2.47 5.01 0.30
C MET A 116 -1.07 4.71 0.86
N ILE A 117 -0.86 5.00 2.15
CA ILE A 117 0.37 4.61 2.87
C ILE A 117 0.05 3.54 3.89
N SER A 118 0.91 2.51 3.95
CA SER A 118 0.84 1.46 4.96
C SER A 118 2.06 1.46 5.88
N TYR A 119 1.81 1.26 7.16
CA TYR A 119 2.82 0.86 8.13
C TYR A 119 2.51 -0.54 8.64
N ALA A 120 3.49 -1.45 8.59
CA ALA A 120 3.33 -2.81 9.06
C ALA A 120 4.39 -3.14 10.11
N ALA A 121 3.94 -3.55 11.29
CA ALA A 121 4.81 -4.20 12.25
C ALA A 121 5.31 -5.55 11.68
N LYS A 122 6.30 -6.17 12.33
CA LYS A 122 6.83 -7.46 11.88
C LYS A 122 5.70 -8.47 11.72
N GLY A 123 5.62 -9.15 10.57
CA GLY A 123 4.56 -10.12 10.28
C GLY A 123 3.18 -9.52 9.98
N GLY A 124 3.01 -8.20 10.08
CA GLY A 124 1.79 -7.50 9.66
C GLY A 124 1.51 -7.73 8.18
N SER A 125 0.24 -8.01 7.88
CA SER A 125 -0.22 -8.29 6.53
C SER A 125 -1.72 -8.08 6.41
N VAL A 126 -2.15 -7.65 5.24
CA VAL A 126 -3.55 -7.56 4.82
C VAL A 126 -4.05 -8.89 4.21
N GLY A 127 -3.27 -9.96 4.33
CA GLY A 127 -3.61 -11.25 3.72
C GLY A 127 -3.55 -11.23 2.17
N PRO A 128 -3.78 -12.39 1.54
CA PRO A 128 -3.89 -12.47 0.09
C PRO A 128 -5.22 -11.86 -0.38
N HIS A 129 -5.13 -10.96 -1.34
CA HIS A 129 -6.27 -10.26 -1.97
C HIS A 129 -5.93 -9.98 -3.43
N PHE A 130 -6.90 -9.45 -4.17
CA PHE A 130 -6.72 -8.89 -5.50
C PHE A 130 -7.48 -7.58 -5.59
N ASP A 131 -7.04 -6.70 -6.49
CA ASP A 131 -7.65 -5.39 -6.72
C ASP A 131 -8.12 -5.28 -8.18
N TYR A 132 -9.11 -4.41 -8.42
CA TYR A 132 -9.61 -4.10 -9.76
C TYR A 132 -8.86 -2.96 -10.45
N TYR A 133 -7.81 -2.43 -9.81
CA TYR A 133 -7.04 -1.28 -10.27
C TYR A 133 -5.57 -1.63 -10.45
N ASP A 134 -4.90 -0.93 -11.36
CA ASP A 134 -3.44 -0.99 -11.47
C ASP A 134 -2.81 -0.31 -10.23
N VAL A 135 -1.73 -0.88 -9.70
CA VAL A 135 -1.06 -0.35 -8.49
C VAL A 135 0.46 -0.37 -8.63
N PHE A 136 1.10 0.71 -8.17
CA PHE A 136 2.54 0.75 -7.94
C PHE A 136 2.86 0.60 -6.45
N LEU A 137 3.44 -0.54 -6.07
CA LEU A 137 3.84 -0.80 -4.69
C LEU A 137 5.27 -0.28 -4.45
N LEU A 138 5.38 0.95 -3.96
CA LEU A 138 6.66 1.57 -3.62
C LEU A 138 7.09 1.24 -2.18
N GLN A 139 8.24 0.59 -2.02
CA GLN A 139 8.80 0.33 -0.69
C GLN A 139 9.45 1.61 -0.11
N GLY A 140 8.94 2.09 1.01
CA GLY A 140 9.57 3.13 1.83
C GLY A 140 10.65 2.57 2.76
N SER A 141 10.52 2.78 4.06
CA SER A 141 11.45 2.24 5.06
C SER A 141 11.26 0.73 5.27
N GLY A 142 12.29 0.07 5.82
CA GLY A 142 12.24 -1.36 6.15
C GLY A 142 12.26 -2.27 4.92
N ARG A 143 11.70 -3.48 5.06
CA ARG A 143 11.67 -4.50 4.00
C ARG A 143 10.38 -5.30 4.07
N ARG A 144 9.73 -5.52 2.93
CA ARG A 144 8.53 -6.38 2.80
C ARG A 144 8.80 -7.53 1.83
N ARG A 145 8.21 -8.69 2.11
CA ARG A 145 8.19 -9.83 1.17
C ARG A 145 6.86 -9.85 0.45
N TRP A 146 6.92 -9.72 -0.86
CA TRP A 146 5.75 -9.79 -1.73
C TRP A 146 5.69 -11.16 -2.41
N TYR A 147 4.50 -11.75 -2.37
CA TYR A 147 4.15 -12.92 -3.17
C TYR A 147 3.03 -12.49 -4.11
N ILE A 148 3.19 -12.80 -5.39
CA ILE A 148 2.20 -12.49 -6.43
C ILE A 148 1.84 -13.76 -7.18
N SER A 149 0.67 -13.75 -7.80
CA SER A 149 0.15 -14.86 -8.60
C SER A 149 -0.30 -14.31 -9.95
N SER A 150 -0.09 -15.08 -11.02
CA SER A 150 -0.65 -14.81 -12.35
C SER A 150 -1.96 -15.59 -12.59
N LYS A 151 -2.50 -16.25 -11.56
CA LYS A 151 -3.81 -16.90 -11.64
C LYS A 151 -4.89 -15.83 -11.78
N HIS A 152 -5.90 -16.13 -12.59
CA HIS A 152 -7.10 -15.31 -12.67
C HIS A 152 -7.89 -15.43 -11.37
N CYS A 153 -7.98 -14.35 -10.61
CA CYS A 153 -8.77 -14.27 -9.38
C CYS A 153 -10.18 -13.77 -9.73
N GLU A 154 -11.18 -14.43 -9.18
CA GLU A 154 -12.59 -14.13 -9.34
C GLU A 154 -13.25 -14.09 -7.96
N LEU A 155 -14.46 -13.53 -7.88
CA LEU A 155 -15.23 -13.48 -6.63
C LEU A 155 -15.68 -14.87 -6.15
N ASP A 156 -15.31 -15.96 -6.78
CA ASP A 156 -15.62 -17.32 -6.31
C ASP A 156 -14.37 -18.07 -5.81
N ASN A 157 -13.17 -17.49 -5.96
CA ASN A 157 -11.89 -18.15 -5.65
C ASN A 157 -11.05 -17.41 -4.59
N TYR A 158 -11.69 -16.62 -3.74
CA TYR A 158 -11.08 -15.88 -2.63
C TYR A 158 -11.16 -16.62 -1.28
N LEU A 159 -10.44 -16.10 -0.26
CA LEU A 159 -10.53 -16.63 1.11
C LEU A 159 -11.88 -16.28 1.74
N ASN A 160 -12.69 -17.30 2.03
CA ASN A 160 -13.98 -17.11 2.71
C ASN A 160 -13.81 -16.42 4.08
N GLU A 161 -14.80 -15.60 4.44
CA GLU A 161 -14.97 -15.00 5.78
C GLU A 161 -13.83 -14.07 6.24
N VAL A 162 -13.08 -13.48 5.31
CA VAL A 162 -12.08 -12.46 5.64
C VAL A 162 -12.72 -11.07 5.59
N PRO A 163 -12.58 -10.21 6.62
CA PRO A 163 -13.17 -8.86 6.66
C PRO A 163 -12.45 -7.86 5.74
N LEU A 164 -11.40 -8.29 5.05
CA LEU A 164 -10.57 -7.48 4.17
C LEU A 164 -11.19 -7.54 2.77
N ARG A 165 -12.10 -6.60 2.52
CA ARG A 165 -12.67 -6.30 1.20
C ARG A 165 -12.32 -4.87 0.83
#